data_AF-A0A7W2EVC1-F1
#
_entry.id   AF-A0A7W2EVC1-F1
#
_cell.length_a   1.000
_cell.length_b   1.000
_cell.length_c   1.000
_cell.angle_alpha   90.00
_cell.angle_beta   90.00
_cell.angle_gamma   90.00
#
_symmetry.space_group_name_H-M   'P 1'
#
loop_
_entity.id
_entity.type
_entity.pdbx_description
1 polymer ?
#
loop_
_entity_poly.entity_id
_entity_poly.type
_entity_poly.pdbx_seq_one_letter_code
_entity_poly.pdbx_strand_id
1 'polypeptide(L)'
;MPKQSKASEVDDMEQRAIDEAATPDSDAPPLTDEQLAQFRPWQPWLQAPAGTSKVSVNIAYDSDLLDVFKSTGAGWEEGMNAVLREWAIRRGYLPPA
;
A
#
# COMPACT_ATOMS: atom_id res chain seq x y z
N MET A 1 12.79 -21.01 7.35
CA MET A 1 11.69 -21.22 6.37
C MET A 1 11.12 -19.85 6.06
N PRO A 2 11.28 -19.30 4.85
CA PRO A 2 10.71 -18.00 4.54
C PRO A 2 9.18 -18.14 4.52
N LYS A 3 8.50 -17.32 5.34
CA LYS A 3 7.04 -17.30 5.45
C LYS A 3 6.48 -16.67 4.18
N GLN A 4 5.65 -17.40 3.46
CA GLN A 4 4.95 -16.89 2.27
C GLN A 4 3.94 -15.82 2.71
N SER A 5 4.06 -14.63 2.15
CA SER A 5 3.14 -13.52 2.32
C SER A 5 1.86 -13.80 1.52
N LYS A 6 0.68 -13.56 2.10
CA LYS A 6 -0.65 -13.69 1.48
C LYS A 6 -0.94 -12.69 0.33
N ALA A 7 0.09 -12.24 -0.38
CA ALA A 7 -0.04 -11.51 -1.64
C ALA A 7 -0.03 -12.46 -2.86
N SER A 8 0.16 -13.76 -2.64
CA SER A 8 0.16 -14.79 -3.68
C SER A 8 -1.09 -15.66 -3.57
N GLU A 9 -2.25 -15.17 -4.00
CA GLU A 9 -3.43 -16.03 -4.14
C GLU A 9 -4.43 -15.48 -5.16
N VAL A 10 -3.94 -14.80 -6.20
CA VAL A 10 -4.61 -14.84 -7.50
C VAL A 10 -3.88 -15.94 -8.23
N ASP A 11 -4.53 -17.11 -8.39
CA ASP A 11 -3.95 -18.19 -9.19
C ASP A 11 -3.81 -17.72 -10.64
N ASP A 12 -2.88 -18.29 -11.40
CA ASP A 12 -2.67 -17.94 -12.81
C ASP A 12 -3.98 -18.07 -13.63
N MET A 13 -4.89 -18.96 -13.22
CA MET A 13 -6.21 -19.09 -13.83
C MET A 13 -7.14 -17.92 -13.50
N GLU A 14 -7.12 -17.43 -12.27
CA GLU A 14 -7.95 -16.31 -11.82
C GLU A 14 -7.45 -15.00 -12.45
N GLN A 15 -6.13 -14.80 -12.52
CA GLN A 15 -5.54 -13.64 -13.17
C GLN A 15 -5.91 -13.59 -14.66
N ARG A 16 -5.80 -14.71 -15.39
CA ARG A 16 -6.24 -14.77 -16.79
C ARG A 16 -7.73 -14.49 -16.97
N ALA A 17 -8.58 -14.96 -16.06
CA ALA A 17 -10.01 -14.70 -16.12
C ALA A 17 -10.35 -13.22 -15.91
N ILE A 18 -9.62 -12.54 -15.00
CA ILE A 18 -9.72 -11.09 -14.79
C ILE A 18 -9.25 -10.33 -16.04
N ASP A 19 -8.11 -10.73 -16.62
CA ASP A 19 -7.55 -10.09 -17.81
C ASP A 19 -8.45 -10.29 -19.05
N GLU A 20 -9.09 -11.46 -19.19
CA GLU A 20 -10.04 -11.74 -20.26
C GLU A 20 -11.37 -10.99 -20.08
N ALA A 21 -11.83 -10.84 -18.84
CA ALA A 21 -13.04 -10.07 -18.53
C ALA A 21 -12.84 -8.56 -18.72
N ALA A 22 -11.61 -8.06 -18.61
CA ALA A 22 -11.23 -6.69 -18.93
C ALA A 22 -11.26 -6.46 -20.45
N THR A 23 -12.47 -6.34 -21.00
CA THR A 23 -12.67 -6.07 -22.43
C THR A 23 -11.96 -4.77 -22.79
N PRO A 24 -10.99 -4.78 -23.72
CA PRO A 24 -10.27 -3.56 -24.09
C PRO A 24 -11.24 -2.59 -24.78
N ASP A 25 -11.54 -1.48 -24.10
CA ASP A 25 -12.28 -0.35 -24.65
C ASP A 25 -11.32 0.57 -25.41
N SER A 26 -11.80 1.18 -26.50
CA SER A 26 -11.00 2.07 -27.34
C SER A 26 -10.52 3.31 -26.60
N ASP A 27 -11.25 3.78 -25.58
CA ASP A 27 -10.92 4.95 -24.77
C ASP A 27 -10.31 4.60 -23.40
N ALA A 28 -10.29 3.30 -23.04
CA ALA A 28 -9.74 2.80 -21.77
C ALA A 28 -8.95 1.49 -21.97
N PRO A 29 -7.83 1.52 -22.73
CA PRO A 29 -6.96 0.36 -22.85
C PRO A 29 -6.33 0.00 -21.48
N PRO A 30 -6.06 -1.29 -21.21
CA PRO A 30 -5.35 -1.69 -20.01
C PRO A 30 -3.94 -1.07 -19.97
N LEU A 31 -3.52 -0.62 -18.79
CA LEU A 31 -2.22 -0.01 -18.59
C LEU A 31 -1.11 -1.06 -18.65
N THR A 32 0.01 -0.73 -19.29
CA THR A 32 1.20 -1.57 -19.25
C THR A 32 1.91 -1.47 -17.90
N ASP A 33 2.71 -2.48 -17.55
CA ASP A 33 3.54 -2.46 -16.33
C ASP A 33 4.45 -1.23 -16.27
N GLU A 34 4.98 -0.81 -17.42
CA GLU A 34 5.82 0.39 -17.56
C GLU A 34 5.05 1.69 -17.29
N GLN A 35 3.76 1.74 -17.64
CA GLN A 35 2.88 2.86 -17.34
C GLN A 35 2.47 2.87 -15.87
N LEU A 36 2.15 1.70 -15.30
CA LEU A 36 1.85 1.54 -13.88
C LEU A 36 3.05 1.92 -13.00
N ALA A 37 4.26 1.57 -13.40
CA ALA A 37 5.49 1.91 -12.67
C ALA A 37 5.76 3.43 -12.58
N GLN A 38 5.15 4.24 -13.46
CA GLN A 38 5.27 5.70 -13.42
C GLN A 38 4.40 6.34 -12.33
N PHE A 39 3.46 5.58 -11.75
CA PHE A 39 2.53 6.11 -10.78
C PHE A 39 3.26 6.54 -9.52
N ARG A 40 2.90 7.73 -9.03
CA ARG A 40 3.42 8.25 -7.78
C ARG A 40 2.33 8.16 -6.71
N PRO A 41 2.71 7.95 -5.45
CA PRO A 41 1.76 8.04 -4.34
C PRO A 41 1.06 9.40 -4.38
N TRP A 42 -0.27 9.40 -4.21
CA TRP A 42 -1.06 10.63 -4.22
C TRP A 42 -0.65 11.62 -3.12
N GLN A 43 -0.10 11.13 -2.00
CA GLN A 43 0.33 11.94 -0.86
C GLN A 43 1.75 11.56 -0.41
N PRO A 44 2.79 12.00 -1.15
CA PRO A 44 4.17 11.63 -0.85
C PRO A 44 4.67 12.17 0.49
N TRP A 45 4.08 13.26 1.01
CA TRP A 45 4.43 13.82 2.32
C TRP A 45 4.07 12.91 3.52
N LEU A 46 3.18 11.94 3.30
CA LEU A 46 2.87 10.89 4.27
C LEU A 46 3.93 9.78 4.33
N GLN A 47 4.90 9.80 3.41
CA GLN A 47 6.07 8.95 3.48
C GLN A 47 7.19 9.65 4.26
N ALA A 48 8.07 8.85 4.85
CA ALA A 48 9.27 9.38 5.47
C ALA A 48 10.19 9.96 4.37
N PRO A 49 10.94 11.05 4.65
CA PRO A 49 11.92 11.58 3.71
C PRO A 49 12.93 10.51 3.29
N ALA A 50 13.42 10.62 2.05
CA ALA A 50 14.45 9.74 1.54
C ALA A 50 15.68 9.73 2.48
N GLY A 51 16.19 8.54 2.79
CA GLY A 51 17.32 8.36 3.73
C GLY A 51 16.90 8.15 5.19
N THR A 52 15.60 8.20 5.52
CA THR A 52 15.12 7.86 6.86
C THR A 52 15.10 6.35 7.05
N SER A 53 15.72 5.83 8.11
CA SER A 53 15.63 4.42 8.48
C SER A 53 14.34 4.13 9.26
N LYS A 54 13.66 3.05 8.89
CA LYS A 54 12.54 2.52 9.70
C LYS A 54 13.11 1.83 10.94
N VAL A 55 12.52 2.09 12.10
CA VAL A 55 12.86 1.42 13.36
C VAL A 55 11.74 0.45 13.70
N SER A 56 12.08 -0.82 13.91
CA SER A 56 11.13 -1.84 14.36
C SER A 56 11.03 -1.84 15.88
N VAL A 57 9.81 -1.73 16.39
CA VAL A 57 9.50 -1.74 17.81
C VAL A 57 8.33 -2.69 18.07
N ASN A 58 8.26 -3.28 19.26
CA ASN A 58 7.13 -4.12 19.66
C ASN A 58 6.07 -3.23 20.35
N ILE A 59 4.93 -3.04 19.69
CA ILE A 59 3.79 -2.24 20.16
C ILE A 59 2.53 -3.09 20.08
N ALA A 60 1.66 -2.98 21.09
CA ALA A 60 0.32 -3.55 21.07
C ALA A 60 -0.68 -2.54 20.49
N TYR A 61 -1.55 -3.01 19.62
CA TYR A 61 -2.68 -2.26 19.06
C TYR A 61 -3.97 -3.01 19.36
N ASP A 62 -5.09 -2.29 19.39
CA ASP A 62 -6.41 -2.91 19.50
C ASP A 62 -6.68 -3.83 18.29
N SER A 63 -7.36 -4.95 18.53
CA SER A 63 -7.55 -5.98 17.50
C SER A 63 -8.42 -5.50 16.35
N ASP A 64 -9.50 -4.78 16.66
CA ASP A 64 -10.41 -4.19 15.69
C ASP A 64 -9.72 -3.16 14.79
N LEU A 65 -8.84 -2.33 15.37
CA LEU A 65 -8.00 -1.40 14.61
C LEU A 65 -7.07 -2.14 13.65
N LEU A 66 -6.39 -3.19 14.11
CA LEU A 66 -5.52 -3.99 13.25
C LEU A 66 -6.29 -4.66 12.12
N ASP A 67 -7.50 -5.14 12.37
CA ASP A 67 -8.34 -5.78 11.37
C ASP A 67 -8.75 -4.79 10.27
N VAL A 68 -9.10 -3.55 10.64
CA VAL A 68 -9.39 -2.47 9.68
C VAL A 68 -8.20 -2.23 8.75
N PHE A 69 -6.99 -2.05 9.31
CA PHE A 69 -5.82 -1.81 8.45
C PHE A 69 -5.47 -3.03 7.60
N LYS A 70 -5.47 -4.24 8.17
CA LYS A 70 -5.19 -5.46 7.38
C LYS A 70 -6.17 -5.66 6.23
N SER A 71 -7.42 -5.22 6.38
CA SER A 71 -8.42 -5.28 5.31
C SER A 71 -8.09 -4.39 4.10
N THR A 72 -7.19 -3.41 4.24
CA THR A 72 -6.72 -2.58 3.11
C THR A 72 -5.76 -3.31 2.18
N GLY A 73 -5.34 -4.53 2.52
CA GLY A 73 -4.49 -5.38 1.68
C GLY A 73 -3.00 -5.17 1.87
N ALA A 74 -2.23 -5.36 0.79
CA ALA A 74 -0.78 -5.21 0.82
C ALA A 74 -0.37 -3.77 1.20
N GLY A 75 0.63 -3.65 2.07
CA GLY A 75 1.10 -2.33 2.55
C GLY A 75 0.25 -1.73 3.67
N TRP A 76 -0.57 -2.51 4.38
CA TRP A 76 -1.34 -2.00 5.52
C TRP A 76 -0.45 -1.44 6.66
N GLU A 77 0.77 -1.97 6.84
CA GLU A 77 1.75 -1.43 7.81
C GLU A 77 2.23 -0.04 7.36
N GLU A 78 2.53 0.15 6.08
CA GLU A 78 2.83 1.45 5.48
C GLU A 78 1.64 2.42 5.62
N GLY A 79 0.41 1.93 5.43
CA GLY A 79 -0.82 2.71 5.62
C GLY A 79 -0.99 3.18 7.07
N MET A 80 -0.77 2.28 8.04
CA MET A 80 -0.78 2.64 9.46
C MET A 80 0.30 3.69 9.78
N ASN A 81 1.51 3.50 9.27
CA ASN A 81 2.59 4.48 9.44
C ASN A 81 2.25 5.85 8.82
N ALA A 82 1.61 5.87 7.65
CA ALA A 82 1.15 7.10 6.99
C ALA A 82 0.11 7.86 7.84
N VAL A 83 -0.85 7.16 8.45
CA VAL A 83 -1.85 7.75 9.36
C VAL A 83 -1.20 8.36 10.59
N LEU A 84 -0.27 7.64 11.23
CA LEU A 84 0.46 8.15 12.40
C LEU A 84 1.30 9.38 12.04
N ARG A 85 1.93 9.38 10.86
CA ARG A 85 2.69 10.52 10.36
C ARG A 85 1.79 11.72 10.07
N GLU A 86 0.65 11.51 9.42
CA GLU A 86 -0.33 12.56 9.16
C GLU A 86 -0.81 13.21 10.46
N TRP A 87 -1.17 12.40 11.45
CA TRP A 87 -1.59 12.86 12.77
C TRP A 87 -0.51 13.74 13.41
N ALA A 88 0.76 13.33 13.34
CA ALA A 88 1.89 14.08 13.88
C ALA A 88 2.13 15.40 13.12
N ILE A 89 2.01 15.41 11.79
CA ILE A 89 2.15 16.62 10.95
C ILE A 89 1.04 17.63 11.28
N ARG A 90 -0.21 17.19 11.35
CA ARG A 90 -1.37 18.05 11.68
C ARG A 90 -1.24 18.71 13.06
N ARG A 91 -0.52 18.07 13.99
CA ARG A 91 -0.23 18.57 15.34
C ARG A 91 1.05 19.40 15.42
N GLY A 92 1.86 19.47 14.36
CA GLY A 92 3.13 20.18 14.32
C GLY A 92 4.30 19.43 15.00
N TYR A 93 4.15 18.14 15.29
CA TYR A 93 5.22 17.31 15.87
C TYR A 93 6.23 16.85 14.83
N LEU A 94 5.79 16.72 13.57
CA LEU A 94 6.66 16.45 12.43
C LEU A 94 6.45 17.50 11.35
N PRO A 95 7.52 17.95 10.67
CA PRO A 95 7.36 18.73 9.46
C PRO A 95 6.80 17.84 8.33
N PRO A 96 6.05 18.41 7.37
CA PRO A 96 5.77 17.72 6.11
C PRO A 96 7.09 17.36 5.43
N ALA A 97 7.15 16.17 4.81
CA ALA A 97 8.32 15.74 4.04
C ALA A 97 8.46 16.53 2.73
#